data_AF-A0A2E1EFV8-F1
#
_entry.id   AF-A0A2E1EFV8-F1
#
_cell.length_a   1.000
_cell.length_b   1.000
_cell.length_c   1.000
_cell.angle_alpha   90.00
_cell.angle_beta   90.00
_cell.angle_gamma   90.00
#
_symmetry.space_group_name_H-M   'P 1'
#
loop_
_entity.id
_entity.type
_entity.pdbx_description
1 polymer ?
#
loop_
_entity_poly.entity_id
_entity_poly.type
_entity_poly.pdbx_seq_one_letter_code
_entity_poly.pdbx_strand_id
1 'polypeptide(L)'
;MPSVPQTYTISDFIEWNSKKQLLLAPDFQRGSVWSPSAKVFLIDTILNDYPIPQVYFRTNIDPVSQSMLREVVDGQQRLRAILEFASGKLKLTSKAPRHRGKTYQDLDVEDQELFLSYKIPAVQLINASNADVLEIFARLNSYSVKVTPAELRHAEYSEPVKWAIYDATREWHVLWDTYKLVSVRDSVRLKNTSLIAELFMALDDGLDDGGEHAINKYYKTRKDEEEEYFKPLRERMDLIIREILDNAEEGFKDTTFFDAPNFLALFCAVGFLRGFLPNSRATIEIEGLAGVGVDWQIGRVRLAEFAQAFDEQDDEVQRYAFFVAASKSTTHRISSRKPRFQALVKALHRNVAA
;
A
#
# COMPACT_ATOMS: atom_id res chain seq x y z
N MET A 1 20.04 18.24 5.53
CA MET A 1 20.87 17.72 4.41
C MET A 1 20.92 18.72 3.29
N PRO A 2 22.04 18.87 2.55
CA PRO A 2 22.09 19.75 1.40
C PRO A 2 21.28 19.14 0.24
N SER A 3 20.22 19.82 -0.20
CA SER A 3 19.60 19.58 -1.50
C SER A 3 20.29 20.48 -2.52
N VAL A 4 20.94 19.91 -3.53
CA VAL A 4 21.65 20.69 -4.56
C VAL A 4 20.84 20.61 -5.86
N PRO A 5 20.22 21.73 -6.31
CA PRO A 5 19.61 21.80 -7.63
C PRO A 5 20.71 21.70 -8.69
N GLN A 6 20.53 20.81 -9.65
CA GLN A 6 21.42 20.59 -10.79
C GLN A 6 20.60 20.37 -12.06
N THR A 7 21.26 20.36 -13.21
CA THR A 7 20.64 19.97 -14.48
C THR A 7 21.45 18.86 -15.11
N TYR A 8 20.76 17.90 -15.70
CA TYR A 8 21.36 16.75 -16.39
C TYR A 8 20.72 16.58 -17.76
N THR A 9 21.53 16.20 -18.74
CA THR A 9 21.05 15.91 -20.08
C THR A 9 20.35 14.56 -20.13
N ILE A 10 19.49 14.34 -21.11
CA ILE A 10 18.92 13.00 -21.37
C ILE A 10 20.03 11.98 -21.62
N SER A 11 21.11 12.37 -22.29
CA SER A 11 22.30 11.54 -22.49
C SER A 11 22.88 11.03 -21.17
N ASP A 12 22.96 11.86 -20.12
CA ASP A 12 23.46 11.45 -18.80
C ASP A 12 22.59 10.33 -18.20
N PHE A 13 21.26 10.45 -18.28
CA PHE A 13 20.35 9.42 -17.76
C PHE A 13 20.44 8.11 -18.55
N ILE A 14 20.64 8.18 -19.86
CA ILE A 14 20.86 6.99 -20.71
C ILE A 14 22.16 6.30 -20.29
N GLU A 15 23.24 7.06 -20.10
CA GLU A 15 24.53 6.53 -19.66
C GLU A 15 24.41 5.86 -18.29
N TRP A 16 23.80 6.53 -17.30
CA TRP A 16 23.63 5.97 -15.96
C TRP A 16 22.76 4.71 -15.96
N ASN A 17 21.71 4.67 -16.77
CA ASN A 17 20.88 3.47 -16.92
C ASN A 17 21.68 2.31 -17.54
N SER A 18 22.51 2.58 -18.56
CA SER A 18 23.37 1.56 -19.19
C SER A 18 24.41 0.98 -18.22
N LYS A 19 24.96 1.82 -17.34
CA LYS A 19 25.94 1.45 -16.30
C LYS A 19 25.30 0.85 -15.04
N LYS A 20 23.98 0.67 -15.01
CA LYS A 20 23.21 0.25 -13.82
C LYS A 20 23.43 1.15 -12.59
N GLN A 21 23.71 2.44 -12.83
CA GLN A 21 23.88 3.48 -11.81
C GLN A 21 22.59 4.28 -11.54
N LEU A 22 21.54 4.01 -12.31
CA LEU A 22 20.22 4.61 -12.15
C LEU A 22 19.20 3.53 -11.75
N LEU A 23 18.66 3.64 -10.54
CA LEU A 23 17.59 2.78 -10.04
C LEU A 23 16.26 3.52 -10.16
N LEU A 24 15.46 3.15 -11.17
CA LEU A 24 14.14 3.72 -11.43
C LEU A 24 13.05 3.19 -10.50
N ALA A 25 13.36 2.23 -9.62
CA ALA A 25 12.39 1.54 -8.78
C ALA A 25 12.94 1.26 -7.37
N PRO A 26 12.90 2.23 -6.46
CA PRO A 26 12.88 1.94 -5.03
C PRO A 26 11.48 1.49 -4.58
N ASP A 27 11.41 0.61 -3.58
CA ASP A 27 10.23 -0.14 -3.10
C ASP A 27 8.99 0.70 -2.66
N PHE A 28 9.07 2.03 -2.74
CA PHE A 28 8.15 2.97 -2.11
C PHE A 28 7.10 3.62 -3.04
N GLN A 29 7.14 3.40 -4.37
CA GLN A 29 6.25 4.10 -5.32
C GLN A 29 4.98 3.34 -5.74
N ARG A 30 4.00 4.06 -6.27
CA ARG A 30 2.73 3.51 -6.81
C ARG A 30 2.99 2.81 -8.16
N GLY A 31 2.47 1.61 -8.34
CA GLY A 31 2.34 0.93 -9.64
C GLY A 31 1.40 1.63 -10.63
N SER A 32 1.27 2.97 -10.59
CA SER A 32 0.52 3.72 -11.60
C SER A 32 1.42 3.90 -12.82
N VAL A 33 1.24 3.02 -13.80
CA VAL A 33 1.91 3.08 -15.09
C VAL A 33 1.28 4.21 -15.90
N TRP A 34 2.09 5.17 -16.38
CA TRP A 34 1.61 6.17 -17.34
C TRP A 34 1.01 5.49 -18.56
N SER A 35 -0.16 5.97 -19.00
CA SER A 35 -0.75 5.51 -20.26
C SER A 35 0.22 5.81 -21.42
N PRO A 36 0.21 5.01 -22.51
CA PRO A 36 1.05 5.28 -23.68
C PRO A 36 0.88 6.72 -24.20
N SER A 37 -0.34 7.25 -24.17
CA SER A 37 -0.62 8.63 -24.56
C SER A 37 0.10 9.68 -23.70
N ALA A 38 0.22 9.46 -22.39
CA ALA A 38 0.95 10.36 -21.49
C ALA A 38 2.46 10.31 -21.75
N LYS A 39 3.00 9.11 -22.02
CA LYS A 39 4.41 8.94 -22.40
C LYS A 39 4.73 9.69 -23.69
N VAL A 40 3.92 9.51 -24.74
CA VAL A 40 4.09 10.20 -26.03
C VAL A 40 4.02 11.72 -25.87
N PHE A 41 3.09 12.22 -25.05
CA PHE A 41 2.95 13.66 -24.81
C PHE A 41 4.20 14.26 -24.13
N LEU A 42 4.83 13.52 -23.21
CA LEU A 42 6.11 13.94 -22.64
C LEU A 42 7.22 14.02 -23.71
N ILE A 43 7.33 13.02 -24.58
CA ILE A 43 8.36 13.05 -25.64
C ILE A 43 8.12 14.22 -26.60
N ASP A 44 6.88 14.50 -26.98
CA ASP A 44 6.54 15.70 -27.77
C ASP A 44 6.93 16.98 -27.03
N THR A 45 6.70 17.06 -25.72
CA THR A 45 7.10 18.21 -24.89
C THR A 45 8.62 18.43 -24.95
N ILE A 46 9.41 17.35 -24.87
CA ILE A 46 10.88 17.39 -24.94
C ILE A 46 11.35 17.80 -26.34
N LEU A 47 10.79 17.21 -27.40
CA LEU A 47 11.17 17.50 -28.79
C LEU A 47 10.81 18.94 -29.22
N ASN A 48 9.87 19.58 -28.53
CA ASN A 48 9.55 21.00 -28.73
C ASN A 48 10.25 21.94 -27.73
N ASP A 49 11.23 21.43 -26.97
CA ASP A 49 12.01 22.18 -25.96
C ASP A 49 11.16 22.89 -24.88
N TYR A 50 10.00 22.31 -24.56
CA TYR A 50 9.16 22.83 -23.48
C TYR A 50 9.64 22.35 -22.11
N PRO A 51 9.49 23.18 -21.05
CA PRO A 51 9.97 22.83 -19.72
C PRO A 51 9.18 21.66 -19.12
N ILE A 52 9.90 20.68 -18.57
CA ILE A 52 9.31 19.58 -17.78
C ILE A 52 9.59 19.75 -16.28
N PRO A 53 8.73 19.20 -15.41
CA PRO A 53 8.98 19.22 -13.97
C PRO A 53 10.29 18.50 -13.60
N GLN A 54 10.98 19.05 -12.59
CA GLN A 54 12.22 18.50 -12.06
C GLN A 54 12.08 17.04 -11.58
N VAL A 55 13.19 16.32 -11.53
CA VAL A 55 13.28 14.97 -10.97
C VAL A 55 14.01 14.97 -9.63
N TYR A 56 13.69 14.02 -8.76
CA TYR A 56 14.32 13.87 -7.45
C TYR A 56 14.98 12.51 -7.35
N PHE A 57 16.22 12.47 -6.88
CA PHE A 57 16.88 11.21 -6.57
C PHE A 57 17.78 11.28 -5.34
N ARG A 58 17.82 10.15 -4.63
CA ARG A 58 18.81 9.88 -3.61
C ARG A 58 20.09 9.42 -4.29
N THR A 59 21.20 10.06 -3.98
CA THR A 59 22.53 9.64 -4.45
C THR A 59 23.26 9.00 -3.28
N ASN A 60 23.40 7.68 -3.33
CA ASN A 60 24.21 6.91 -2.39
C ASN A 60 25.63 6.85 -2.95
N ILE A 61 26.59 7.36 -2.19
CA ILE A 61 28.01 7.34 -2.54
C ILE A 61 28.68 6.23 -1.75
N ASP A 62 29.20 5.23 -2.43
CA ASP A 62 30.05 4.21 -1.81
C ASP A 62 31.53 4.61 -1.98
N PRO A 63 32.21 5.04 -0.90
CA PRO A 63 33.60 5.46 -0.98
C PRO A 63 34.56 4.30 -1.29
N VAL A 64 34.18 3.04 -1.02
CA VAL A 64 35.04 1.87 -1.24
C VAL A 64 35.06 1.49 -2.71
N SER A 65 33.88 1.40 -3.34
CA SER A 65 33.76 1.12 -4.77
C SER A 65 33.91 2.35 -5.66
N GLN A 66 34.05 3.54 -5.07
CA GLN A 66 34.06 4.84 -5.76
C GLN A 66 32.86 5.00 -6.72
N SER A 67 31.73 4.42 -6.33
CA SER A 67 30.53 4.39 -7.16
C SER A 67 29.42 5.27 -6.59
N MET A 68 28.57 5.74 -7.50
CA MET A 68 27.39 6.53 -7.17
C MET A 68 26.17 5.78 -7.68
N LEU A 69 25.25 5.45 -6.77
CA LEU A 69 23.95 4.89 -7.12
C LEU A 69 22.89 5.98 -6.96
N ARG A 70 22.17 6.26 -8.05
CA ARG A 70 21.08 7.24 -8.09
C ARG A 70 19.75 6.52 -8.05
N GLU A 71 19.04 6.65 -6.93
CA GLU A 71 17.73 6.06 -6.74
C GLU A 71 16.65 7.12 -6.94
N VAL A 72 15.80 6.92 -7.95
CA VAL A 72 14.80 7.92 -8.33
C VAL A 72 13.64 7.92 -7.35
N VAL A 73 13.49 9.04 -6.64
CA VAL A 73 12.44 9.29 -5.64
C VAL A 73 11.16 9.83 -6.31
N ASP A 74 11.31 10.81 -7.21
CA ASP A 74 10.21 11.36 -8.02
C ASP A 74 10.63 11.52 -9.49
N GLY A 75 9.66 11.38 -10.40
CA GLY A 75 9.89 11.48 -11.85
C GLY A 75 10.18 10.15 -12.54
N GLN A 76 9.98 9.02 -11.86
CA GLN A 76 10.22 7.68 -12.40
C GLN A 76 9.51 7.43 -13.74
N GLN A 77 8.23 7.81 -13.85
CA GLN A 77 7.48 7.59 -15.11
C GLN A 77 7.98 8.48 -16.24
N ARG A 78 8.48 9.69 -15.93
CA ARG A 78 9.11 10.58 -16.91
C ARG A 78 10.39 9.94 -17.45
N LEU A 79 11.30 9.56 -16.55
CA LEU A 79 12.57 8.93 -16.92
C LEU A 79 12.37 7.58 -17.63
N ARG A 80 11.40 6.77 -17.19
CA ARG A 80 11.04 5.52 -17.87
C ARG A 80 10.55 5.76 -19.29
N ALA A 81 9.66 6.74 -19.50
CA ALA A 81 9.19 7.08 -20.85
C ALA A 81 10.33 7.56 -21.76
N ILE A 82 11.23 8.38 -21.24
CA ILE A 82 12.43 8.87 -21.95
C ILE A 82 13.33 7.70 -22.36
N LEU A 83 13.62 6.77 -21.45
CA LEU A 83 14.46 5.60 -21.70
C LEU A 83 13.79 4.58 -22.65
N GLU A 84 12.47 4.40 -22.55
CA GLU A 84 11.70 3.59 -23.49
C GLU A 84 11.73 4.17 -24.90
N PHE A 85 11.63 5.50 -25.04
CA PHE A 85 11.75 6.17 -26.33
C PHE A 85 13.16 6.03 -26.90
N ALA A 86 14.19 6.35 -26.11
CA ALA A 86 15.60 6.26 -26.51
C ALA A 86 16.00 4.84 -26.96
N SER A 87 15.41 3.81 -26.34
CA SER A 87 15.64 2.40 -26.71
C SER A 87 14.77 1.90 -27.87
N GLY A 88 13.94 2.75 -28.47
CA GLY A 88 13.04 2.40 -29.58
C GLY A 88 11.79 1.62 -29.17
N LYS A 89 11.53 1.44 -27.86
CA LYS A 89 10.36 0.70 -27.34
C LYS A 89 9.08 1.52 -27.32
N LEU A 90 9.17 2.85 -27.43
CA LEU A 90 8.02 3.75 -27.51
C LEU A 90 7.91 4.34 -28.91
N LYS A 91 6.76 4.15 -29.55
CA LYS A 91 6.41 4.75 -30.85
C LYS A 91 5.49 5.96 -30.63
N LEU A 92 5.81 7.07 -31.28
CA LEU A 92 5.03 8.30 -31.16
C LEU A 92 3.68 8.18 -31.89
N THR A 93 2.63 8.67 -31.26
CA THR A 93 1.24 8.58 -31.76
C THR A 93 0.66 9.96 -32.07
N SER A 94 -0.67 10.10 -32.19
CA SER A 94 -1.33 11.37 -32.49
C SER A 94 -1.09 12.48 -31.45
N LYS A 95 -0.56 12.15 -30.27
CA LYS A 95 -0.16 13.13 -29.25
C LYS A 95 1.16 13.84 -29.55
N ALA A 96 1.91 13.38 -30.54
CA ALA A 96 3.11 14.02 -31.06
C ALA A 96 2.93 14.23 -32.59
N PRO A 97 2.17 15.25 -33.03
CA PRO A 97 1.71 15.35 -34.41
C PRO A 97 2.86 15.50 -35.42
N ARG A 98 3.95 16.19 -35.06
CA ARG A 98 5.13 16.41 -35.93
C ARG A 98 5.91 15.12 -36.20
N HIS A 99 6.00 14.25 -35.20
CA HIS A 99 6.81 13.02 -35.24
C HIS A 99 5.94 11.75 -35.18
N ARG A 100 4.67 11.86 -35.58
CA ARG A 100 3.71 10.76 -35.50
C ARG A 100 4.23 9.53 -36.24
N GLY A 101 4.22 8.39 -35.56
CA GLY A 101 4.64 7.12 -36.11
C GLY A 101 6.14 6.88 -36.09
N LYS A 102 6.95 7.82 -35.59
CA LYS A 102 8.40 7.66 -35.44
C LYS A 102 8.76 7.06 -34.07
N THR A 103 9.80 6.23 -34.04
CA THR A 103 10.59 5.91 -32.85
C THR A 103 11.82 6.81 -32.80
N TYR A 104 12.64 6.71 -31.75
CA TYR A 104 13.89 7.50 -31.67
C TYR A 104 14.80 7.30 -32.89
N GLN A 105 14.89 6.06 -33.40
CA GLN A 105 15.73 5.74 -34.57
C GLN A 105 15.20 6.33 -35.88
N ASP A 106 13.90 6.65 -35.94
CA ASP A 106 13.25 7.23 -37.12
C ASP A 106 13.29 8.78 -37.13
N LEU A 107 13.83 9.40 -36.06
CA LEU A 107 14.05 10.84 -35.99
C LEU A 107 15.20 11.26 -36.91
N ASP A 108 15.15 12.50 -37.40
CA ASP A 108 16.31 13.08 -38.08
C ASP A 108 17.43 13.41 -37.08
N VAL A 109 18.62 13.71 -37.60
CA VAL A 109 19.81 13.94 -36.77
C VAL A 109 19.61 15.14 -35.84
N GLU A 110 18.93 16.19 -36.34
CA GLU A 110 18.66 17.43 -35.59
C GLU A 110 17.75 17.16 -34.38
N ASP A 111 16.66 16.41 -34.57
CA ASP A 111 15.75 15.99 -33.51
C ASP A 111 16.42 15.04 -32.50
N GLN A 112 17.32 14.15 -32.96
CA GLN A 112 18.08 13.27 -32.08
C GLN A 112 19.04 14.06 -31.18
N GLU A 113 19.75 15.04 -31.75
CA GLU A 113 20.63 15.94 -31.00
C GLU A 113 19.85 16.78 -29.98
N LEU A 114 18.70 17.33 -30.38
CA LEU A 114 17.82 18.08 -29.48
C LEU A 114 17.33 17.20 -28.33
N PHE A 115 16.88 15.98 -28.61
CA PHE A 115 16.45 15.04 -27.57
C PHE A 115 17.59 14.70 -26.60
N LEU A 116 18.79 14.35 -27.09
CA LEU A 116 19.90 13.95 -26.23
C LEU A 116 20.43 15.10 -25.36
N SER A 117 20.44 16.32 -25.91
CA SER A 117 20.95 17.52 -25.24
C SER A 117 19.95 18.20 -24.30
N TYR A 118 18.67 17.80 -24.35
CA TYR A 118 17.61 18.33 -23.49
C TYR A 118 17.98 18.21 -22.01
N LYS A 119 17.88 19.32 -21.27
CA LYS A 119 18.31 19.43 -19.87
C LYS A 119 17.12 19.27 -18.93
N ILE A 120 17.17 18.23 -18.10
CA ILE A 120 16.19 17.96 -17.06
C ILE A 120 16.67 18.56 -15.74
N PRO A 121 15.90 19.46 -15.10
CA PRO A 121 16.18 19.92 -13.76
C PRO A 121 16.11 18.75 -12.76
N ALA A 122 17.07 18.67 -11.86
CA ALA A 122 17.21 17.57 -10.91
C ALA A 122 17.59 18.07 -9.52
N VAL A 123 17.06 17.42 -8.48
CA VAL A 123 17.45 17.64 -7.09
C VAL A 123 18.07 16.36 -6.54
N GLN A 124 19.27 16.50 -5.98
CA GLN A 124 20.00 15.41 -5.36
C GLN A 124 19.93 15.45 -3.84
N LEU A 125 19.57 14.30 -3.27
CA LEU A 125 19.61 14.02 -1.84
C LEU A 125 20.82 13.12 -1.57
N ILE A 126 21.96 13.72 -1.23
CA ILE A 126 23.22 13.00 -1.03
C ILE A 126 23.17 12.24 0.30
N ASN A 127 23.38 10.91 0.25
CA ASN A 127 23.42 10.00 1.40
C ASN A 127 22.20 10.15 2.35
N ALA A 128 21.02 10.39 1.77
CA ALA A 128 19.79 10.57 2.54
C ALA A 128 19.22 9.26 3.11
N SER A 129 18.78 9.30 4.37
CA SER A 129 18.12 8.14 4.97
C SER A 129 16.73 7.91 4.37
N ASN A 130 16.16 6.72 4.58
CA ASN A 130 14.77 6.44 4.16
C ASN A 130 13.77 7.41 4.81
N ALA A 131 13.97 7.78 6.07
CA ALA A 131 13.11 8.73 6.77
C ALA A 131 13.11 10.11 6.11
N ASP A 132 14.29 10.60 5.70
CA ASP A 132 14.41 11.90 5.05
C ASP A 132 13.77 11.92 3.65
N VAL A 133 13.96 10.85 2.88
CA VAL A 133 13.35 10.68 1.55
C VAL A 133 11.82 10.72 1.69
N LEU A 134 11.27 10.03 2.71
CA LEU A 134 9.85 10.02 3.01
C LEU A 134 9.33 11.40 3.43
N GLU A 135 10.07 12.14 4.25
CA GLU A 135 9.68 13.50 4.67
C GLU A 135 9.64 14.46 3.47
N ILE A 136 10.66 14.43 2.61
CA ILE A 136 10.69 15.25 1.39
C ILE A 136 9.56 14.86 0.45
N PHE A 137 9.29 13.56 0.29
CA PHE A 137 8.18 13.10 -0.51
C PHE A 137 6.82 13.57 0.05
N ALA A 138 6.63 13.52 1.37
CA ALA A 138 5.44 14.04 2.03
C ALA A 138 5.25 15.54 1.77
N ARG A 139 6.34 16.32 1.82
CA ARG A 139 6.34 17.78 1.54
C ARG A 139 6.16 18.13 0.06
N LEU A 140 6.68 17.32 -0.87
CA LEU A 140 6.48 17.54 -2.32
C LEU A 140 5.04 17.23 -2.75
N ASN A 141 4.44 16.23 -2.13
CA ASN A 141 3.09 15.78 -2.45
C ASN A 141 2.00 16.49 -1.62
N SER A 142 2.35 17.25 -0.60
CA SER A 142 1.37 17.93 0.26
C SER A 142 0.54 18.97 -0.50
N TYR A 143 1.03 19.51 -1.62
CA TYR A 143 0.30 20.48 -2.44
C TYR A 143 -0.42 19.88 -3.68
N SER A 144 -0.02 18.70 -4.14
CA SER A 144 -0.56 18.08 -5.38
C SER A 144 -1.41 16.84 -5.12
N VAL A 145 -1.33 16.24 -3.94
CA VAL A 145 -2.09 15.04 -3.58
C VAL A 145 -3.25 15.44 -2.68
N LYS A 146 -4.47 15.18 -3.17
CA LYS A 146 -5.69 15.31 -2.36
C LYS A 146 -5.48 14.64 -1.01
N VAL A 147 -5.72 15.40 0.06
CA VAL A 147 -5.71 14.88 1.43
C VAL A 147 -6.64 13.68 1.50
N THR A 148 -6.15 12.55 1.99
CA THR A 148 -6.98 11.35 2.12
C THR A 148 -8.00 11.55 3.24
N PRO A 149 -9.13 10.83 3.24
CA PRO A 149 -10.09 10.93 4.34
C PRO A 149 -9.47 10.64 5.72
N ALA A 150 -8.49 9.73 5.81
CA ALA A 150 -7.78 9.44 7.04
C ALA A 150 -6.96 10.63 7.58
N GLU A 151 -6.27 11.37 6.71
CA GLU A 151 -5.53 12.57 7.11
C GLU A 151 -6.45 13.75 7.41
N LEU A 152 -7.59 13.87 6.69
CA LEU A 152 -8.62 14.84 7.03
C LEU A 152 -9.16 14.55 8.44
N ARG A 153 -9.51 13.30 8.76
CA ARG A 153 -9.93 12.92 10.13
C ARG A 153 -8.86 13.24 11.16
N HIS A 154 -7.61 12.91 10.87
CA HIS A 154 -6.53 13.20 11.81
C HIS A 154 -6.35 14.71 12.05
N ALA A 155 -6.63 15.55 11.06
CA ALA A 155 -6.61 17.01 11.23
C ALA A 155 -7.88 17.58 11.88
N GLU A 156 -9.04 16.99 11.60
CA GLU A 156 -10.37 17.48 12.02
C GLU A 156 -10.68 17.17 13.48
N TYR A 157 -10.34 15.96 13.95
CA TYR A 157 -10.69 15.50 15.29
C TYR A 157 -9.57 15.78 16.29
N SER A 158 -9.93 15.99 17.55
CA SER A 158 -9.02 16.07 18.71
C SER A 158 -9.56 15.33 19.95
N GLU A 159 -10.71 14.67 19.80
CA GLU A 159 -11.46 13.95 20.82
C GLU A 159 -10.86 12.55 21.11
N PRO A 160 -11.24 11.90 22.23
CA PRO A 160 -10.67 10.61 22.64
C PRO A 160 -10.71 9.51 21.58
N VAL A 161 -11.76 9.45 20.74
CA VAL A 161 -11.86 8.50 19.62
C VAL A 161 -10.65 8.55 18.68
N LYS A 162 -10.11 9.75 18.40
CA LYS A 162 -8.93 9.90 17.54
C LYS A 162 -7.71 9.30 18.21
N TRP A 163 -7.47 9.67 19.47
CA TRP A 163 -6.26 9.25 20.18
C TRP A 163 -6.27 7.76 20.49
N ALA A 164 -7.41 7.19 20.88
CA ALA A 164 -7.55 5.75 21.07
C ALA A 164 -7.13 4.94 19.83
N ILE A 165 -7.59 5.36 18.65
CA ILE A 165 -7.25 4.70 17.37
C ILE A 165 -5.82 5.03 16.95
N TYR A 166 -5.38 6.28 17.06
CA TYR A 166 -4.06 6.71 16.60
C TYR A 166 -2.92 6.17 17.45
N ASP A 167 -3.07 6.14 18.77
CA ASP A 167 -2.07 5.59 19.69
C ASP A 167 -2.00 4.06 19.58
N ALA A 168 -3.14 3.38 19.41
CA ALA A 168 -3.15 1.97 19.01
C ALA A 168 -2.39 1.75 17.69
N THR A 169 -2.57 2.64 16.72
CA THR A 169 -1.82 2.66 15.46
C THR A 169 -0.34 3.05 15.63
N ARG A 170 0.14 3.39 16.82
CA ARG A 170 1.59 3.62 17.05
C ARG A 170 2.19 2.48 17.84
N GLU A 171 1.46 1.99 18.83
CA GLU A 171 1.91 0.89 19.67
C GLU A 171 2.01 -0.42 18.88
N TRP A 172 1.06 -0.69 17.98
CA TRP A 172 1.05 -1.90 17.15
C TRP A 172 1.96 -1.85 15.91
N HIS A 173 3.06 -1.12 15.98
CA HIS A 173 4.00 -0.93 14.87
C HIS A 173 4.57 -2.18 14.22
N VAL A 174 4.67 -3.26 14.96
CA VAL A 174 5.04 -4.58 14.42
C VAL A 174 4.15 -5.00 13.24
N LEU A 175 2.87 -4.61 13.21
CA LEU A 175 1.92 -4.97 12.14
C LEU A 175 2.30 -4.42 10.77
N TRP A 176 2.91 -3.22 10.70
CA TRP A 176 3.37 -2.63 9.44
C TRP A 176 4.89 -2.68 9.27
N ASP A 177 5.66 -2.72 10.35
CA ASP A 177 7.12 -2.78 10.29
C ASP A 177 7.63 -4.19 10.02
N THR A 178 6.99 -5.21 10.60
CA THR A 178 7.38 -6.62 10.44
C THR A 178 6.43 -7.36 9.50
N TYR A 179 5.12 -7.31 9.77
CA TYR A 179 4.12 -8.09 9.01
C TYR A 179 3.63 -7.41 7.73
N LYS A 180 4.04 -6.16 7.49
CA LYS A 180 3.73 -5.40 6.26
C LYS A 180 2.24 -5.37 5.86
N LEU A 181 1.32 -5.50 6.83
CA LEU A 181 -0.14 -5.52 6.57
C LEU A 181 -0.62 -4.31 5.77
N VAL A 182 0.02 -3.17 6.02
CA VAL A 182 -0.11 -1.95 5.23
C VAL A 182 1.28 -1.53 4.79
N SER A 183 1.46 -1.31 3.49
CA SER A 183 2.74 -0.86 2.94
C SER A 183 3.16 0.47 3.58
N VAL A 184 4.48 0.67 3.74
CA VAL A 184 5.05 1.92 4.29
C VAL A 184 4.46 3.16 3.61
N ARG A 185 4.32 3.11 2.28
CA ARG A 185 3.70 4.17 1.47
C ARG A 185 2.28 4.53 1.91
N ASP A 186 1.48 3.50 2.16
CA ASP A 186 0.08 3.65 2.55
C ASP A 186 -0.05 4.04 4.04
N SER A 187 0.87 3.58 4.89
CA SER A 187 0.98 3.97 6.31
C SER A 187 1.31 5.45 6.48
N VAL A 188 2.19 6.02 5.64
CA VAL A 188 2.48 7.46 5.63
C VAL A 188 1.21 8.29 5.33
N ARG A 189 0.22 7.70 4.65
CA ARG A 189 -1.06 8.32 4.34
C ARG A 189 -2.18 7.84 5.26
N LEU A 190 -1.82 7.38 6.45
CA LEU A 190 -2.71 6.95 7.54
C LEU A 190 -3.68 5.81 7.16
N LYS A 191 -3.36 4.98 6.16
CA LYS A 191 -4.18 3.79 5.89
C LYS A 191 -4.06 2.73 6.98
N ASN A 192 -2.93 2.66 7.67
CA ASN A 192 -2.79 1.84 8.88
C ASN A 192 -3.77 2.31 9.97
N THR A 193 -3.97 3.62 10.11
CA THR A 193 -4.98 4.18 11.02
C THR A 193 -6.39 3.80 10.58
N SER A 194 -6.66 3.75 9.27
CA SER A 194 -7.95 3.23 8.77
C SER A 194 -8.18 1.76 9.13
N LEU A 195 -7.15 0.90 9.06
CA LEU A 195 -7.28 -0.50 9.49
C LEU A 195 -7.61 -0.60 10.98
N ILE A 196 -6.86 0.10 11.84
CA ILE A 196 -7.11 0.10 13.28
C ILE A 196 -8.50 0.65 13.60
N ALA A 197 -8.95 1.71 12.91
CA ALA A 197 -10.31 2.21 13.06
C ALA A 197 -11.37 1.15 12.76
N GLU A 198 -11.17 0.32 11.72
CA GLU A 198 -12.08 -0.79 11.43
C GLU A 198 -12.03 -1.92 12.48
N LEU A 199 -10.89 -2.14 13.14
CA LEU A 199 -10.80 -3.08 14.28
C LEU A 199 -11.64 -2.58 15.47
N PHE A 200 -11.55 -1.28 15.78
CA PHE A 200 -12.38 -0.64 16.80
C PHE A 200 -13.87 -0.74 16.44
N MET A 201 -14.24 -0.40 15.19
CA MET A 201 -15.61 -0.54 14.71
C MET A 201 -16.12 -1.98 14.85
N ALA A 202 -15.30 -2.99 14.52
CA ALA A 202 -15.71 -4.39 14.62
C ALA A 202 -15.96 -4.82 16.07
N LEU A 203 -15.18 -4.32 17.03
CA LEU A 203 -15.39 -4.59 18.46
C LEU A 203 -16.56 -3.82 19.07
N ASP A 204 -16.86 -2.64 18.53
CA ASP A 204 -17.89 -1.74 19.05
C ASP A 204 -19.28 -2.03 18.46
N ASP A 205 -19.37 -2.05 17.12
CA ASP A 205 -20.61 -2.22 16.36
C ASP A 205 -20.82 -3.65 15.80
N GLY A 206 -19.78 -4.49 15.83
CA GLY A 206 -19.74 -5.75 15.11
C GLY A 206 -19.26 -5.60 13.65
N LEU A 207 -19.00 -6.72 12.98
CA LEU A 207 -18.49 -6.71 11.61
C LEU A 207 -19.58 -6.26 10.61
N ASP A 208 -19.34 -5.14 9.93
CA ASP A 208 -20.20 -4.61 8.87
C ASP A 208 -19.40 -4.01 7.68
N ASP A 209 -20.11 -3.33 6.77
CA ASP A 209 -19.56 -2.46 5.72
C ASP A 209 -18.52 -1.49 6.30
N GLY A 210 -17.38 -1.37 5.63
CA GLY A 210 -16.27 -0.51 6.04
C GLY A 210 -15.90 0.55 5.01
N GLY A 211 -14.64 0.94 5.05
CA GLY A 211 -14.06 2.00 4.24
C GLY A 211 -14.24 3.38 4.87
N GLU A 212 -13.61 4.36 4.22
CA GLU A 212 -13.46 5.72 4.74
C GLU A 212 -14.77 6.41 5.12
N HIS A 213 -15.87 6.13 4.42
CA HIS A 213 -17.18 6.69 4.75
C HIS A 213 -17.74 6.13 6.06
N ALA A 214 -17.61 4.82 6.29
CA ALA A 214 -18.05 4.18 7.53
C ALA A 214 -17.18 4.63 8.72
N ILE A 215 -15.86 4.74 8.51
CA ILE A 215 -14.94 5.26 9.53
C ILE A 215 -15.28 6.71 9.89
N ASN A 216 -15.56 7.58 8.92
CA ASN A 216 -15.99 8.95 9.19
C ASN A 216 -17.28 9.00 10.04
N LYS A 217 -18.25 8.11 9.75
CA LYS A 217 -19.47 7.99 10.54
C LYS A 217 -19.16 7.54 11.97
N TYR A 218 -18.26 6.57 12.14
CA TYR A 218 -17.82 6.08 13.44
C TYR A 218 -17.24 7.21 14.30
N TYR A 219 -16.25 7.94 13.78
CA TYR A 219 -15.66 9.11 14.45
C TYR A 219 -16.73 10.13 14.84
N LYS A 220 -17.60 10.50 13.90
CA LYS A 220 -18.65 11.49 14.14
C LYS A 220 -19.63 11.08 15.24
N THR A 221 -19.97 9.79 15.30
CA THR A 221 -20.95 9.27 16.28
C THR A 221 -20.35 9.07 17.67
N ARG A 222 -19.03 8.89 17.77
CA ARG A 222 -18.30 8.62 19.01
C ARG A 222 -17.47 9.82 19.50
N LYS A 223 -17.60 10.98 18.87
CA LYS A 223 -16.82 12.19 19.20
C LYS A 223 -17.04 12.67 20.64
N ASP A 224 -18.24 12.46 21.18
CA ASP A 224 -18.63 12.92 22.51
C ASP A 224 -18.39 11.83 23.59
N GLU A 225 -17.82 10.68 23.22
CA GLU A 225 -17.44 9.62 24.15
C GLU A 225 -16.08 9.91 24.81
N GLU A 226 -15.96 9.54 26.08
CA GLU A 226 -14.75 9.75 26.90
C GLU A 226 -13.74 8.61 26.75
N GLU A 227 -12.50 8.80 27.23
CA GLU A 227 -11.44 7.78 27.15
C GLU A 227 -11.84 6.42 27.73
N GLU A 228 -12.63 6.40 28.81
CA GLU A 228 -13.07 5.17 29.48
C GLU A 228 -13.99 4.31 28.60
N TYR A 229 -14.67 4.92 27.61
CA TYR A 229 -15.44 4.18 26.61
C TYR A 229 -14.53 3.31 25.72
N PHE A 230 -13.41 3.88 25.28
CA PHE A 230 -12.51 3.22 24.32
C PHE A 230 -11.55 2.23 24.95
N LYS A 231 -11.27 2.38 26.24
CA LYS A 231 -10.35 1.51 26.99
C LYS A 231 -10.68 0.01 26.91
N PRO A 232 -11.91 -0.46 27.18
CA PRO A 232 -12.23 -1.89 27.04
C PRO A 232 -12.14 -2.39 25.58
N LEU A 233 -12.43 -1.53 24.60
CA LEU A 233 -12.25 -1.87 23.18
C LEU A 233 -10.76 -2.04 22.86
N ARG A 234 -9.93 -1.13 23.36
CA ARG A 234 -8.47 -1.17 23.22
C ARG A 234 -7.88 -2.42 23.85
N GLU A 235 -8.27 -2.76 25.07
CA GLU A 235 -7.79 -3.96 25.77
C GLU A 235 -8.15 -5.25 25.01
N ARG A 236 -9.38 -5.37 24.52
CA ARG A 236 -9.81 -6.52 23.71
C ARG A 236 -9.04 -6.62 22.39
N MET A 237 -8.84 -5.49 21.72
CA MET A 237 -8.06 -5.43 20.49
C MET A 237 -6.62 -5.89 20.74
N ASP A 238 -5.98 -5.39 21.80
CA ASP A 238 -4.61 -5.77 22.16
C ASP A 238 -4.51 -7.27 22.46
N LEU A 239 -5.48 -7.85 23.17
CA LEU A 239 -5.53 -9.28 23.44
C LEU A 239 -5.64 -10.10 22.16
N ILE A 240 -6.54 -9.73 21.24
CA ILE A 240 -6.73 -10.44 19.97
C ILE A 240 -5.49 -10.35 19.10
N ILE A 241 -4.89 -9.15 18.97
CA ILE A 241 -3.69 -8.98 18.14
C ILE A 241 -2.54 -9.80 18.71
N ARG A 242 -2.27 -9.74 20.03
CA ARG A 242 -1.25 -10.59 20.68
C ARG A 242 -1.49 -12.06 20.37
N GLU A 243 -2.71 -12.53 20.58
CA GLU A 243 -3.06 -13.93 20.37
C GLU A 243 -2.81 -14.35 18.91
N ILE A 244 -3.17 -13.53 17.93
CA ILE A 244 -2.91 -13.82 16.51
C ILE A 244 -1.40 -13.90 16.25
N LEU A 245 -0.63 -12.93 16.73
CA LEU A 245 0.81 -12.86 16.46
C LEU A 245 1.59 -13.98 17.16
N ASP A 246 1.22 -14.33 18.40
CA ASP A 246 1.81 -15.45 19.16
C ASP A 246 1.55 -16.81 18.50
N ASN A 247 0.51 -16.89 17.65
CA ASN A 247 0.11 -18.11 16.95
C ASN A 247 0.38 -18.09 15.44
N ALA A 248 0.86 -16.98 14.89
CA ALA A 248 1.31 -16.89 13.52
C ALA A 248 2.65 -17.64 13.37
N GLU A 249 2.74 -18.58 12.42
CA GLU A 249 4.00 -19.30 12.16
C GLU A 249 5.07 -18.37 11.56
N GLU A 250 6.36 -18.75 11.65
CA GLU A 250 7.49 -17.95 11.18
C GLU A 250 7.44 -17.54 9.68
N GLY A 251 6.57 -18.17 8.88
CA GLY A 251 6.32 -17.86 7.46
C GLY A 251 5.10 -16.99 7.16
N PHE A 252 4.23 -16.66 8.12
CA PHE A 252 2.97 -15.92 7.86
C PHE A 252 3.21 -14.56 7.17
N LYS A 253 4.28 -13.86 7.55
CA LYS A 253 4.69 -12.57 6.98
C LYS A 253 5.01 -12.64 5.48
N ASP A 254 5.39 -13.81 4.98
CA ASP A 254 5.82 -14.02 3.61
C ASP A 254 4.65 -14.54 2.73
N THR A 255 3.50 -14.84 3.33
CA THR A 255 2.30 -15.28 2.62
C THR A 255 1.52 -14.10 2.04
N THR A 256 0.94 -14.29 0.84
CA THR A 256 0.07 -13.29 0.21
C THR A 256 -1.30 -13.15 0.91
N PHE A 257 -1.64 -14.12 1.77
CA PHE A 257 -2.85 -14.15 2.58
C PHE A 257 -2.86 -13.09 3.68
N PHE A 258 -1.70 -12.69 4.21
CA PHE A 258 -1.61 -11.81 5.38
C PHE A 258 -1.62 -10.32 5.00
N ASP A 259 -2.71 -9.88 4.36
CA ASP A 259 -2.96 -8.48 4.02
C ASP A 259 -3.97 -7.83 4.99
N ALA A 260 -4.12 -6.49 4.95
CA ALA A 260 -5.03 -5.78 5.85
C ALA A 260 -6.50 -6.29 5.83
N PRO A 261 -7.14 -6.55 4.66
CA PRO A 261 -8.49 -7.12 4.61
C PRO A 261 -8.62 -8.50 5.27
N ASN A 262 -7.67 -9.40 5.06
CA ASN A 262 -7.72 -10.75 5.65
C ASN A 262 -7.34 -10.72 7.13
N PHE A 263 -6.42 -9.85 7.53
CA PHE A 263 -6.11 -9.62 8.93
C PHE A 263 -7.33 -9.10 9.70
N LEU A 264 -8.10 -8.15 9.14
CA LEU A 264 -9.38 -7.71 9.73
C LEU A 264 -10.34 -8.90 9.91
N ALA A 265 -10.49 -9.76 8.90
CA ALA A 265 -11.38 -10.91 8.98
C ALA A 265 -10.92 -11.93 10.03
N LEU A 266 -9.60 -12.18 10.12
CA LEU A 266 -8.99 -13.06 11.13
C LEU A 266 -9.16 -12.48 12.54
N PHE A 267 -8.90 -11.19 12.71
CA PHE A 267 -9.15 -10.45 13.95
C PHE A 267 -10.59 -10.60 14.41
N CYS A 268 -11.55 -10.39 13.50
CA CYS A 268 -12.96 -10.57 13.81
C CYS A 268 -13.28 -12.02 14.19
N ALA A 269 -12.73 -13.02 13.48
CA ALA A 269 -12.96 -14.43 13.76
C ALA A 269 -12.47 -14.83 15.15
N VAL A 270 -11.24 -14.44 15.51
CA VAL A 270 -10.67 -14.67 16.84
C VAL A 270 -11.49 -13.94 17.90
N GLY A 271 -11.80 -12.65 17.70
CA GLY A 271 -12.59 -11.90 18.67
C GLY A 271 -14.01 -12.45 18.85
N PHE A 272 -14.64 -12.97 17.80
CA PHE A 272 -15.95 -13.63 17.89
C PHE A 272 -15.89 -14.94 18.68
N LEU A 273 -14.91 -15.79 18.40
CA LEU A 273 -14.69 -17.04 19.14
C LEU A 273 -14.27 -16.79 20.60
N ARG A 274 -13.69 -15.63 20.91
CA ARG A 274 -13.39 -15.17 22.27
C ARG A 274 -14.57 -14.46 22.96
N GLY A 275 -15.67 -14.22 22.24
CA GLY A 275 -16.87 -13.55 22.78
C GLY A 275 -16.72 -12.02 22.91
N PHE A 276 -15.77 -11.42 22.20
CA PHE A 276 -15.50 -9.99 22.22
C PHE A 276 -16.23 -9.20 21.13
N LEU A 277 -16.70 -9.87 20.07
CA LEU A 277 -17.43 -9.21 18.99
C LEU A 277 -18.95 -9.25 19.24
N PRO A 278 -19.66 -8.11 19.06
CA PRO A 278 -21.12 -8.07 19.02
C PRO A 278 -21.71 -8.89 17.86
N ASN A 279 -22.97 -9.31 18.01
CA ASN A 279 -23.73 -9.93 16.93
C ASN A 279 -24.03 -8.92 15.82
N SER A 280 -23.97 -9.38 14.58
CA SER A 280 -24.17 -8.56 13.37
C SER A 280 -24.74 -9.41 12.23
N ARG A 281 -24.94 -8.79 11.06
CA ARG A 281 -25.34 -9.53 9.84
C ARG A 281 -24.34 -10.62 9.44
N ALA A 282 -23.08 -10.49 9.87
CA ALA A 282 -22.05 -11.50 9.63
C ALA A 282 -22.18 -12.74 10.53
N THR A 283 -22.81 -12.61 11.71
CA THR A 283 -22.83 -13.67 12.73
C THR A 283 -24.08 -14.55 12.69
N ILE A 284 -25.17 -14.13 12.01
CA ILE A 284 -26.49 -14.79 12.02
C ILE A 284 -26.43 -16.33 11.86
N GLU A 285 -25.57 -16.86 10.98
CA GLU A 285 -25.49 -18.31 10.71
C GLU A 285 -24.56 -19.07 11.67
N ILE A 286 -23.80 -18.34 12.49
CA ILE A 286 -22.75 -18.88 13.36
C ILE A 286 -22.85 -18.37 14.80
N GLU A 287 -23.98 -17.78 15.22
CA GLU A 287 -24.16 -17.16 16.55
C GLU A 287 -23.81 -18.13 17.69
N GLY A 288 -24.12 -19.42 17.53
CA GLY A 288 -23.80 -20.47 18.51
C GLY A 288 -22.30 -20.76 18.68
N LEU A 289 -21.44 -20.18 17.85
CA LEU A 289 -19.98 -20.28 17.97
C LEU A 289 -19.36 -19.07 18.70
N ALA A 290 -20.16 -18.07 19.11
CA ALA A 290 -19.64 -16.95 19.89
C ALA A 290 -19.09 -17.44 21.25
N GLY A 291 -17.86 -17.03 21.59
CA GLY A 291 -17.27 -17.34 22.91
C GLY A 291 -16.89 -18.80 23.15
N VAL A 292 -16.95 -19.68 22.14
CA VAL A 292 -16.64 -21.12 22.29
C VAL A 292 -15.14 -21.42 22.39
N GLY A 293 -14.29 -20.41 22.17
CA GLY A 293 -12.83 -20.52 22.17
C GLY A 293 -12.22 -20.81 20.79
N VAL A 294 -10.91 -20.57 20.71
CA VAL A 294 -10.09 -20.73 19.49
C VAL A 294 -9.22 -21.98 19.63
N ASP A 295 -9.22 -22.84 18.61
CA ASP A 295 -8.31 -23.99 18.50
C ASP A 295 -7.16 -23.65 17.55
N TRP A 296 -6.06 -23.16 18.10
CA TRP A 296 -4.87 -22.81 17.31
C TRP A 296 -4.11 -24.02 16.78
N GLN A 297 -4.28 -25.22 17.36
CA GLN A 297 -3.62 -26.42 16.86
C GLN A 297 -4.15 -26.79 15.48
N ILE A 298 -5.48 -26.77 15.32
CA ILE A 298 -6.12 -27.00 14.02
C ILE A 298 -6.09 -25.73 13.16
N GLY A 299 -6.25 -24.56 13.80
CA GLY A 299 -6.27 -23.26 13.14
C GLY A 299 -5.03 -22.98 12.32
N ARG A 300 -3.83 -23.23 12.85
CA ARG A 300 -2.56 -23.02 12.12
C ARG A 300 -2.50 -23.82 10.82
N VAL A 301 -2.84 -25.11 10.88
CA VAL A 301 -2.86 -26.00 9.70
C VAL A 301 -3.80 -25.46 8.64
N ARG A 302 -5.04 -25.12 9.02
CA ARG A 302 -6.04 -24.63 8.06
C ARG A 302 -5.72 -23.24 7.51
N LEU A 303 -5.12 -22.36 8.31
CA LEU A 303 -4.67 -21.05 7.83
C LEU A 303 -3.53 -21.18 6.83
N ALA A 304 -2.61 -22.13 7.02
CA ALA A 304 -1.59 -22.45 6.03
C ALA A 304 -2.22 -22.98 4.72
N GLU A 305 -3.24 -23.84 4.81
CA GLU A 305 -4.00 -24.28 3.63
C GLU A 305 -4.70 -23.12 2.91
N PHE A 306 -5.27 -22.14 3.64
CA PHE A 306 -5.84 -20.94 3.03
C PHE A 306 -4.79 -20.09 2.31
N ALA A 307 -3.59 -19.97 2.89
CA ALA A 307 -2.50 -19.24 2.26
C ALA A 307 -2.04 -19.92 0.96
N GLN A 308 -1.84 -21.24 1.00
CA GLN A 308 -1.49 -22.02 -0.19
C GLN A 308 -2.56 -21.92 -1.28
N ALA A 309 -3.84 -22.04 -0.92
CA ALA A 309 -4.97 -21.92 -1.84
C ALA A 309 -5.08 -20.53 -2.50
N PHE A 310 -4.53 -19.51 -1.85
CA PHE A 310 -4.52 -18.15 -2.37
C PHE A 310 -3.39 -17.95 -3.40
N ASP A 311 -2.24 -18.62 -3.20
CA ASP A 311 -1.05 -18.56 -4.05
C ASP A 311 -1.12 -19.48 -5.28
N GLU A 312 -1.58 -20.72 -5.10
CA GLU A 312 -1.71 -21.72 -6.17
C GLU A 312 -3.05 -21.52 -6.88
N GLN A 313 -3.02 -21.00 -8.11
CA GLN A 313 -4.22 -20.82 -8.96
C GLN A 313 -4.76 -22.15 -9.53
N ASP A 314 -4.56 -23.27 -8.81
CA ASP A 314 -4.87 -24.60 -9.30
C ASP A 314 -6.31 -25.02 -8.92
N ASP A 315 -6.98 -25.68 -9.87
CA ASP A 315 -8.38 -26.11 -9.78
C ASP A 315 -8.62 -27.20 -8.70
N GLU A 316 -7.57 -27.70 -8.03
CA GLU A 316 -7.66 -28.75 -7.00
C GLU A 316 -8.10 -28.25 -5.61
N VAL A 317 -8.12 -26.94 -5.33
CA VAL A 317 -8.60 -26.41 -4.04
C VAL A 317 -10.07 -25.97 -4.08
N GLN A 318 -10.96 -26.87 -4.55
CA GLN A 318 -12.42 -26.65 -4.50
C GLN A 318 -12.92 -26.27 -3.10
N ARG A 319 -12.25 -26.76 -2.04
CA ARG A 319 -12.66 -26.57 -0.64
C ARG A 319 -12.65 -25.10 -0.20
N TYR A 320 -11.70 -24.29 -0.67
CA TYR A 320 -11.54 -22.89 -0.25
C TYR A 320 -11.81 -21.88 -1.37
N ALA A 321 -12.32 -22.33 -2.53
CA ALA A 321 -12.61 -21.49 -3.69
C ALA A 321 -13.49 -20.26 -3.36
N PHE A 322 -14.49 -20.43 -2.48
CA PHE A 322 -15.36 -19.33 -2.05
C PHE A 322 -14.62 -18.28 -1.21
N PHE A 323 -13.69 -18.71 -0.35
CA PHE A 323 -12.85 -17.81 0.43
C PHE A 323 -11.89 -17.03 -0.47
N VAL A 324 -11.23 -17.71 -1.42
CA VAL A 324 -10.30 -17.08 -2.38
C VAL A 324 -11.05 -16.07 -3.25
N ALA A 325 -12.23 -16.41 -3.77
CA ALA A 325 -13.06 -15.51 -4.55
C ALA A 325 -13.51 -14.28 -3.73
N ALA A 326 -13.92 -14.46 -2.48
CA ALA A 326 -14.31 -13.35 -1.60
C ALA A 326 -13.11 -12.43 -1.29
N SER A 327 -11.91 -12.99 -1.15
CA SER A 327 -10.67 -12.25 -0.89
C SER A 327 -10.17 -11.48 -2.11
N LYS A 328 -10.54 -11.90 -3.33
CA LYS A 328 -10.27 -11.16 -4.59
C LYS A 328 -11.33 -10.09 -4.92
N SER A 329 -12.43 -10.05 -4.16
CA SER A 329 -13.55 -9.13 -4.39
C SER A 329 -13.41 -7.80 -3.63
N THR A 330 -14.42 -6.92 -3.70
CA THR A 330 -14.39 -5.64 -2.97
C THR A 330 -14.18 -5.86 -1.48
N THR A 331 -13.23 -5.20 -0.82
CA THR A 331 -12.83 -5.54 0.56
C THR A 331 -13.68 -4.89 1.65
N HIS A 332 -14.48 -3.88 1.30
CA HIS A 332 -15.25 -3.05 2.25
C HIS A 332 -16.72 -3.46 2.41
N ARG A 333 -17.26 -4.33 1.55
CA ARG A 333 -18.69 -4.70 1.62
C ARG A 333 -18.91 -5.91 2.53
N ILE A 334 -19.99 -5.91 3.28
CA ILE A 334 -20.38 -7.03 4.15
C ILE A 334 -20.59 -8.30 3.34
N SER A 335 -21.04 -8.19 2.08
CA SER A 335 -21.22 -9.32 1.16
C SER A 335 -19.94 -10.08 0.88
N SER A 336 -18.76 -9.44 0.95
CA SER A 336 -17.46 -10.08 0.79
C SER A 336 -16.74 -10.33 2.12
N ARG A 337 -17.02 -9.52 3.15
CA ARG A 337 -16.44 -9.67 4.49
C ARG A 337 -17.03 -10.88 5.23
N LYS A 338 -18.36 -11.05 5.19
CA LYS A 338 -19.08 -12.14 5.86
C LYS A 338 -18.54 -13.53 5.45
N PRO A 339 -18.44 -13.88 4.14
CA PRO A 339 -17.81 -15.11 3.70
C PRO A 339 -16.43 -15.41 4.30
N ARG A 340 -15.53 -14.42 4.27
CA ARG A 340 -14.16 -14.56 4.78
C ARG A 340 -14.14 -14.77 6.27
N PHE A 341 -14.89 -13.93 6.99
CA PHE A 341 -15.06 -14.04 8.43
C PHE A 341 -15.61 -15.41 8.85
N GLN A 342 -16.70 -15.88 8.24
CA GLN A 342 -17.30 -17.18 8.58
C GLN A 342 -16.38 -18.35 8.25
N ALA A 343 -15.67 -18.31 7.13
CA ALA A 343 -14.67 -19.33 6.79
C ALA A 343 -13.56 -19.40 7.85
N LEU A 344 -13.05 -18.25 8.30
CA LEU A 344 -12.02 -18.19 9.34
C LEU A 344 -12.53 -18.62 10.71
N VAL A 345 -13.77 -18.29 11.08
CA VAL A 345 -14.41 -18.81 12.30
C VAL A 345 -14.47 -20.33 12.27
N LYS A 346 -14.92 -20.93 11.16
CA LYS A 346 -14.96 -22.39 11.01
C LYS A 346 -13.57 -23.01 11.05
N ALA A 347 -12.59 -22.35 10.43
CA ALA A 347 -11.20 -22.81 10.41
C ALA A 347 -10.59 -22.88 11.80
N LEU A 348 -10.82 -21.84 12.61
CA LEU A 348 -10.33 -21.71 13.97
C LEU A 348 -11.14 -22.51 15.01
N HIS A 349 -12.24 -23.14 14.60
CA HIS A 349 -13.10 -23.91 15.48
C HIS A 349 -12.94 -25.43 15.28
N ARG A 350 -12.94 -26.16 16.40
CA ARG A 350 -12.62 -27.60 16.50
C ARG A 350 -13.62 -28.52 15.77
N ASN A 351 -14.90 -28.15 15.73
CA ASN A 351 -16.00 -29.06 15.34
C ASN A 351 -16.72 -28.71 14.03
N VAL A 352 -16.20 -27.81 13.19
CA VAL A 352 -16.82 -27.53 11.89
C VAL A 352 -15.89 -28.02 10.79
N ALA A 353 -16.35 -29.01 10.02
CA ALA A 353 -15.73 -29.34 8.74
C ALA A 353 -15.84 -28.09 7.86
N ALA A 354 -14.69 -27.53 7.48
CA ALA A 354 -14.60 -26.35 6.62
C ALA A 354 -15.27 -26.55 5.28
#